data_AF-A0A7V2JYY0-F1
#
_entry.id   AF-A0A7V2JYY0-F1
#
_cell.length_a   1.000
_cell.length_b   1.000
_cell.length_c   1.000
_cell.angle_alpha   90.00
_cell.angle_beta   90.00
_cell.angle_gamma   90.00
#
_symmetry.space_group_name_H-M   'P 1'
#
loop_
_entity.id
_entity.type
_entity.pdbx_description
1 polymer ?
#
loop_
_entity_poly.entity_id
_entity_poly.type
_entity_poly.pdbx_seq_one_letter_code
_entity_poly.pdbx_strand_id
1 'polypeptide(L)'
;MKRTLTLVLLAVLTLTVVGLAGGAHDPILILGNSDFTVDNGVVSGSGTADDPYLITGWEIDVPQNTKYGVKIENTSAHFVLRAVVIRGASAADGAAIQLGFVSGGKVEKCLISGSRNGIEISSSTDLTLTGNVMYVQGIG
;
A
#
# COMPACT_ATOMS: atom_id res chain seq x y z
N MET A 1 37.00 9.56 33.57
CA MET A 1 36.83 8.98 32.21
C MET A 1 35.37 8.59 32.07
N LYS A 2 34.64 9.34 31.24
CA LYS A 2 33.17 9.27 31.10
C LYS A 2 32.81 8.12 30.16
N ARG A 3 32.03 7.15 30.61
CA ARG A 3 31.40 6.15 29.74
C ARG A 3 29.89 6.34 29.85
N THR A 4 29.38 7.25 29.03
CA THR A 4 27.95 7.46 28.81
C THR A 4 27.37 6.22 28.15
N LEU A 5 26.49 5.52 28.87
CA LEU A 5 25.71 4.39 28.37
C LEU A 5 24.41 4.97 27.81
N THR A 6 24.35 5.20 26.49
CA THR A 6 23.15 5.69 25.83
C THR A 6 22.15 4.53 25.71
N LEU A 7 21.14 4.50 26.59
CA LEU A 7 19.97 3.64 26.42
C LEU A 7 19.18 4.17 25.21
N VAL A 8 19.28 3.50 24.06
CA VAL A 8 18.33 3.69 22.97
C VAL A 8 17.08 2.90 23.35
N LEU A 9 16.09 3.60 23.89
CA LEU A 9 14.75 3.05 24.11
C LEU A 9 14.12 2.85 22.72
N LEU A 10 14.26 1.64 22.17
CA LEU A 10 13.51 1.24 20.99
C LEU A 10 12.05 1.09 21.41
N ALA A 11 11.26 2.16 21.24
CA ALA A 11 9.82 2.07 21.35
C ALA A 11 9.32 1.16 20.23
N VAL A 12 9.22 -0.14 20.51
CA VAL A 12 8.44 -1.05 19.69
C VAL A 12 6.99 -0.63 19.90
N LEU A 13 6.50 0.26 19.05
CA LEU A 13 5.10 0.59 18.96
C LEU A 13 4.41 -0.69 18.50
N THR A 14 3.96 -1.53 19.44
CA THR A 14 3.01 -2.59 19.14
C THR A 14 1.74 -1.87 18.74
N LEU A 15 1.58 -1.59 17.45
CA LEU A 15 0.29 -1.25 16.89
C LEU A 15 -0.58 -2.46 17.22
N THR A 16 -1.45 -2.32 18.21
CA THR A 16 -2.53 -3.27 18.40
C THR A 16 -3.30 -3.23 17.09
N VAL A 17 -3.11 -4.25 16.27
CA VAL A 17 -3.96 -4.47 15.11
C VAL A 17 -5.33 -4.77 15.70
N VAL A 18 -6.08 -3.73 16.01
CA VAL A 18 -7.54 -3.84 16.10
C VAL A 18 -7.91 -4.28 14.70
N GLY A 19 -8.13 -5.60 14.56
CA GLY A 19 -8.39 -6.26 13.30
C GLY A 19 -9.48 -5.52 12.54
N LEU A 20 -9.05 -4.68 11.60
CA LEU A 20 -9.85 -4.38 10.43
C LEU A 20 -9.76 -5.68 9.64
N ALA A 21 -10.74 -6.55 9.84
CA ALA A 21 -10.81 -7.86 9.21
C ALA A 21 -11.05 -7.73 7.68
N GLY A 22 -10.12 -7.12 6.95
CA GLY A 22 -9.84 -7.56 5.60
C GLY A 22 -8.99 -8.82 5.76
N GLY A 23 -9.46 -9.93 5.21
CA GLY A 23 -8.72 -11.19 5.27
C GLY A 23 -7.37 -11.12 4.54
N ALA A 24 -6.74 -12.27 4.38
CA ALA A 24 -5.68 -12.40 3.38
C ALA A 24 -6.27 -12.12 1.98
N HIS A 25 -5.51 -11.43 1.13
CA HIS A 25 -5.88 -11.18 -0.26
C HIS A 25 -4.67 -11.45 -1.16
N ASP A 26 -4.92 -11.99 -2.35
CA ASP A 26 -3.91 -12.07 -3.41
C ASP A 26 -3.45 -10.65 -3.84
N PRO A 27 -2.36 -10.51 -4.61
CA PRO A 27 -2.00 -9.21 -5.15
C PRO A 27 -3.16 -8.52 -5.88
N ILE A 28 -3.42 -7.25 -5.54
CA ILE A 28 -4.53 -6.48 -6.11
C ILE A 28 -4.08 -5.83 -7.42
N LEU A 29 -4.84 -6.05 -8.48
CA LEU A 29 -4.59 -5.49 -9.80
C LEU A 29 -5.81 -4.70 -10.29
N ILE A 30 -5.62 -3.39 -10.46
CA ILE A 30 -6.58 -2.47 -11.06
C ILE A 30 -5.91 -1.88 -12.30
N LEU A 31 -6.33 -2.27 -13.51
CA LEU A 31 -5.72 -1.82 -14.77
C LEU A 31 -6.63 -0.86 -15.56
N GLY A 32 -7.76 -0.48 -14.96
CA GLY A 32 -8.70 0.53 -15.46
C GLY A 32 -9.91 0.68 -14.53
N ASN A 33 -10.81 1.60 -14.87
CA ASN A 33 -11.99 1.92 -14.03
C ASN A 33 -12.91 0.71 -13.78
N SER A 34 -13.00 -0.23 -14.72
CA SER A 34 -13.84 -1.43 -14.61
C SER A 34 -13.33 -2.43 -13.59
N ASP A 35 -12.06 -2.34 -13.21
CA ASP A 35 -11.41 -3.34 -12.36
C ASP A 35 -11.63 -3.04 -10.87
N PHE A 36 -12.24 -1.91 -10.53
CA PHE A 36 -12.68 -1.61 -9.16
C PHE A 36 -13.90 -2.47 -8.78
N THR A 37 -13.62 -3.73 -8.47
CA THR A 37 -14.61 -4.74 -8.10
C THR A 37 -14.35 -5.27 -6.70
N VAL A 38 -15.34 -5.94 -6.13
CA VAL A 38 -15.20 -6.63 -4.83
C VAL A 38 -14.09 -7.69 -4.90
N ASP A 39 -13.97 -8.40 -6.01
CA ASP A 39 -12.94 -9.42 -6.24
C ASP A 39 -11.52 -8.83 -6.27
N ASN A 40 -11.39 -7.55 -6.64
CA ASN A 40 -10.13 -6.80 -6.59
C ASN A 40 -10.00 -5.97 -5.29
N GLY A 41 -10.70 -6.36 -4.24
CA GLY A 41 -10.53 -5.83 -2.89
C GLY A 41 -11.29 -4.53 -2.61
N VAL A 42 -12.19 -4.09 -3.48
CA VAL A 42 -13.07 -2.94 -3.19
C VAL A 42 -14.12 -3.33 -2.15
N VAL A 43 -14.17 -2.59 -1.05
CA VAL A 43 -15.10 -2.80 0.06
C VAL A 43 -16.34 -1.90 -0.07
N SER A 44 -16.16 -0.69 -0.61
CA SER A 44 -17.26 0.28 -0.81
C SER A 44 -16.87 1.39 -1.79
N GLY A 45 -17.83 2.27 -2.09
CA GLY A 45 -17.64 3.48 -2.88
C GLY A 45 -18.02 3.33 -4.36
N SER A 46 -18.11 4.46 -5.06
CA SER A 46 -18.52 4.55 -6.46
C SER A 46 -17.43 5.11 -7.39
N GLY A 47 -16.27 5.48 -6.83
CA GLY A 47 -15.14 6.00 -7.60
C GLY A 47 -15.22 7.49 -7.93
N THR A 48 -16.17 8.21 -7.34
CA THR A 48 -16.26 9.68 -7.46
C THR A 48 -15.39 10.37 -6.41
N ALA A 49 -15.09 11.67 -6.58
CA ALA A 49 -14.29 12.40 -5.60
C ALA A 49 -14.91 12.43 -4.19
N ASP A 50 -16.25 12.52 -4.12
CA ASP A 50 -17.01 12.55 -2.87
C ASP A 50 -17.24 11.16 -2.29
N ASP A 51 -17.20 10.12 -3.13
CA ASP A 51 -17.39 8.72 -2.76
C ASP A 51 -16.37 7.81 -3.49
N PRO A 52 -15.07 7.90 -3.11
CA PRO A 52 -14.00 7.16 -3.77
C PRO A 52 -14.10 5.66 -3.47
N TYR A 53 -13.59 4.82 -4.37
CA TYR A 53 -13.46 3.39 -4.10
C TYR A 53 -12.56 3.14 -2.90
N LEU A 54 -13.05 2.40 -1.91
CA LEU A 54 -12.32 2.08 -0.70
C LEU A 54 -11.77 0.66 -0.78
N ILE A 55 -10.44 0.54 -0.77
CA ILE A 55 -9.70 -0.72 -0.67
C ILE A 55 -9.01 -0.69 0.69
N THR A 56 -9.45 -1.53 1.64
CA THR A 56 -9.00 -1.38 3.03
C THR A 56 -8.94 -2.68 3.82
N GLY A 57 -8.00 -2.75 4.76
CA GLY A 57 -7.90 -3.82 5.76
C GLY A 57 -7.26 -5.11 5.27
N TRP A 58 -6.87 -5.22 4.00
CA TRP A 58 -6.29 -6.44 3.44
C TRP A 58 -4.85 -6.69 3.92
N GLU A 59 -4.52 -7.96 4.09
CA GLU A 59 -3.14 -8.44 4.21
C GLU A 59 -2.71 -9.16 2.93
N ILE A 60 -1.63 -8.70 2.31
CA ILE A 60 -1.12 -9.22 1.04
C ILE A 60 0.31 -9.71 1.25
N ASP A 61 0.47 -11.04 1.23
CA ASP A 61 1.78 -11.68 1.16
C ASP A 61 2.11 -11.94 -0.31
N VAL A 62 3.03 -11.14 -0.84
CA VAL A 62 3.35 -11.10 -2.26
C VAL A 62 4.13 -12.37 -2.65
N PRO A 63 3.67 -13.14 -3.65
CA PRO A 63 4.37 -14.34 -4.08
C PRO A 63 5.78 -14.03 -4.62
N GLN A 64 6.68 -15.02 -4.55
CA GLN A 64 8.02 -14.86 -5.11
C GLN A 64 7.98 -14.50 -6.59
N ASN A 65 8.86 -13.57 -6.99
CA ASN A 65 8.97 -13.03 -8.34
C ASN A 65 7.75 -12.22 -8.83
N THR A 66 6.74 -11.98 -7.99
CA THR A 66 5.68 -11.02 -8.29
C THR A 66 6.19 -9.61 -8.01
N LYS A 67 5.97 -8.70 -8.98
CA LYS A 67 6.51 -7.33 -8.91
C LYS A 67 5.83 -6.44 -7.89
N TYR A 68 4.51 -6.58 -7.75
CA TYR A 68 3.69 -5.67 -6.97
C TYR A 68 2.69 -6.41 -6.09
N GLY A 69 2.49 -5.92 -4.87
CA GLY A 69 1.38 -6.37 -4.02
C GLY A 69 0.08 -5.65 -4.36
N VAL A 70 0.18 -4.35 -4.71
CA VAL A 70 -0.93 -3.58 -5.26
C VAL A 70 -0.45 -2.86 -6.50
N LYS A 71 -1.17 -3.00 -7.60
CA LYS A 71 -0.91 -2.29 -8.85
C LYS A 71 -2.20 -1.60 -9.31
N ILE A 72 -2.17 -0.27 -9.39
CA ILE A 72 -3.28 0.55 -9.87
C ILE A 72 -2.79 1.40 -11.03
N GLU A 73 -3.34 1.14 -12.22
CA GLU A 73 -2.96 1.85 -13.44
C GLU A 73 -4.17 2.27 -14.29
N ASN A 74 -3.96 3.31 -15.11
CA ASN A 74 -4.88 3.75 -16.18
C ASN A 74 -6.32 4.02 -15.70
N THR A 75 -6.47 4.68 -14.55
CA THR A 75 -7.78 5.00 -13.99
C THR A 75 -7.93 6.48 -13.68
N SER A 76 -9.12 7.00 -13.96
CA SER A 76 -9.58 8.33 -13.55
C SER A 76 -10.53 8.27 -12.34
N ALA A 77 -10.88 7.07 -11.87
CA ALA A 77 -11.73 6.91 -10.69
C ALA A 77 -10.92 7.23 -9.44
N HIS A 78 -11.54 7.92 -8.49
CA HIS A 78 -10.93 8.19 -7.20
C HIS A 78 -10.92 6.94 -6.34
N PHE A 79 -9.83 6.73 -5.61
CA PHE A 79 -9.66 5.57 -4.73
C PHE A 79 -8.93 5.94 -3.44
N VAL A 80 -9.18 5.15 -2.41
CA VAL A 80 -8.48 5.19 -1.13
C VAL A 80 -7.98 3.78 -0.82
N LEU A 81 -6.68 3.60 -0.90
CA LEU A 81 -5.97 2.42 -0.43
C LEU A 81 -5.56 2.66 1.03
N ARG A 82 -6.25 2.03 1.98
CA ARG A 82 -6.09 2.36 3.41
C ARG A 82 -5.87 1.16 4.30
N ALA A 83 -4.92 1.24 5.22
CA ALA A 83 -4.67 0.20 6.22
C ALA A 83 -4.49 -1.19 5.58
N VAL A 84 -3.80 -1.22 4.44
CA VAL A 84 -3.39 -2.47 3.79
C VAL A 84 -1.97 -2.82 4.24
N VAL A 85 -1.74 -4.08 4.56
CA VAL A 85 -0.42 -4.60 4.91
C VAL A 85 0.13 -5.37 3.73
N ILE A 86 1.31 -4.99 3.24
CA ILE A 86 1.96 -5.60 2.08
C ILE A 86 3.32 -6.15 2.50
N ARG A 87 3.55 -7.43 2.23
CA ARG A 87 4.78 -8.13 2.62
C ARG A 87 5.42 -8.82 1.43
N GLY A 88 6.74 -8.70 1.30
CA GLY A 88 7.51 -9.58 0.43
C GLY A 88 7.50 -9.26 -1.07
N ALA A 89 7.15 -8.04 -1.48
CA ALA A 89 7.28 -7.62 -2.90
C ALA A 89 8.76 -7.46 -3.29
N SER A 90 9.50 -8.56 -3.40
CA SER A 90 10.97 -8.59 -3.42
C SER A 90 11.57 -8.72 -4.82
N ALA A 91 10.75 -8.71 -5.89
CA ALA A 91 11.25 -8.72 -7.26
C ALA A 91 12.22 -7.54 -7.47
N ALA A 92 13.30 -7.77 -8.23
CA ALA A 92 14.40 -6.80 -8.35
C ALA A 92 13.96 -5.45 -8.96
N ASP A 93 12.96 -5.48 -9.83
CA ASP A 93 12.34 -4.34 -10.50
C ASP A 93 10.88 -4.10 -10.02
N GLY A 94 10.55 -4.58 -8.82
CA GLY A 94 9.23 -4.44 -8.21
C GLY A 94 9.15 -3.40 -7.10
N ALA A 95 7.93 -3.12 -6.66
CA ALA A 95 7.60 -2.25 -5.53
C ALA A 95 6.41 -2.82 -4.77
N ALA A 96 6.17 -2.43 -3.52
CA ALA A 96 4.99 -2.90 -2.81
C ALA A 96 3.69 -2.38 -3.46
N ILE A 97 3.69 -1.10 -3.83
CA ILE A 97 2.57 -0.43 -4.49
C ILE A 97 3.06 0.26 -5.76
N GLN A 98 2.39 0.03 -6.88
CA GLN A 98 2.57 0.77 -8.12
C GLN A 98 1.32 1.62 -8.43
N LEU A 99 1.53 2.91 -8.64
CA LEU A 99 0.51 3.86 -9.11
C LEU A 99 0.96 4.46 -10.45
N GLY A 100 0.29 4.13 -11.55
CA GLY A 100 0.71 4.55 -12.90
C GLY A 100 -0.43 5.15 -13.72
N PHE A 101 -0.27 6.35 -14.27
CA PHE A 101 -1.35 6.99 -15.04
C PHE A 101 -2.67 7.10 -14.26
N VAL A 102 -2.59 7.53 -13.00
CA VAL A 102 -3.75 7.71 -12.12
C VAL A 102 -3.88 9.16 -11.64
N SER A 103 -5.08 9.54 -11.18
CA SER A 103 -5.35 10.84 -10.59
C SER A 103 -6.30 10.75 -9.40
N GLY A 104 -6.08 11.55 -8.34
CA GLY A 104 -7.04 11.69 -7.24
C GLY A 104 -7.08 10.53 -6.25
N GLY A 105 -6.03 9.71 -6.23
CA GLY A 105 -5.87 8.56 -5.35
C GLY A 105 -5.23 8.89 -3.99
N LYS A 106 -5.60 8.14 -2.96
CA LYS A 106 -5.01 8.26 -1.61
C LYS A 106 -4.43 6.94 -1.15
N VAL A 107 -3.22 6.97 -0.59
CA VAL A 107 -2.59 5.83 0.08
C VAL A 107 -2.38 6.21 1.55
N GLU A 108 -3.11 5.55 2.44
CA GLU A 108 -3.22 5.96 3.84
C GLU A 108 -2.93 4.81 4.80
N LYS A 109 -2.08 5.06 5.81
CA LYS A 109 -1.88 4.12 6.93
C LYS A 109 -1.51 2.70 6.51
N CYS A 110 -0.89 2.54 5.34
CA CYS A 110 -0.44 1.23 4.87
C CYS A 110 0.89 0.85 5.53
N LEU A 111 1.08 -0.45 5.73
CA LEU A 111 2.31 -1.02 6.26
C LEU A 111 2.99 -1.85 5.18
N ILE A 112 4.16 -1.42 4.74
CA ILE A 112 4.97 -2.12 3.75
C ILE A 112 6.20 -2.70 4.46
N SER A 113 6.47 -4.00 4.27
CA SER A 113 7.63 -4.66 4.86
C SER A 113 8.22 -5.74 3.95
N GLY A 114 9.55 -5.91 3.99
CA GLY A 114 10.22 -6.97 3.23
C GLY A 114 10.12 -6.81 1.70
N SER A 115 9.80 -5.61 1.22
CA SER A 115 9.71 -5.29 -0.21
C SER A 115 11.01 -4.69 -0.74
N ARG A 116 11.24 -4.86 -2.05
CA ARG A 116 12.36 -4.25 -2.75
C ARG A 116 12.24 -2.74 -2.74
N ASN A 117 11.15 -2.20 -3.28
CA ASN A 117 10.80 -0.78 -3.22
C ASN A 117 9.45 -0.57 -2.50
N GLY A 118 9.18 0.66 -2.07
CA GLY A 118 7.98 1.06 -1.33
C GLY A 118 6.81 1.36 -2.25
N ILE A 119 6.65 2.64 -2.58
CA ILE A 119 5.57 3.11 -3.45
C ILE A 119 6.18 3.74 -4.70
N GLU A 120 5.92 3.13 -5.86
CA GLU A 120 6.33 3.67 -7.15
C GLU A 120 5.17 4.45 -7.79
N ILE A 121 5.45 5.70 -8.17
CA ILE A 121 4.48 6.59 -8.80
C ILE A 121 5.02 7.02 -10.16
N SER A 122 4.25 6.77 -11.22
CA SER A 122 4.61 7.15 -12.59
C SER A 122 3.44 7.87 -13.28
N SER A 123 3.74 8.96 -13.99
CA SER A 123 2.77 9.69 -14.83
C SER A 123 1.42 9.99 -14.15
N SER A 124 1.43 10.34 -12.87
CA SER A 124 0.23 10.48 -12.04
C SER A 124 0.16 11.85 -11.37
N THR A 125 -1.04 12.29 -11.02
CA THR A 125 -1.29 13.62 -10.43
C THR A 125 -2.25 13.53 -9.25
N ASP A 126 -2.26 14.56 -8.40
CA ASP A 126 -3.21 14.68 -7.29
C ASP A 126 -3.27 13.43 -6.38
N LEU A 127 -2.10 12.96 -5.96
CA LEU A 127 -1.96 11.83 -5.05
C LEU A 127 -1.64 12.31 -3.64
N THR A 128 -2.30 11.71 -2.65
CA THR A 128 -2.00 11.94 -1.23
C THR A 128 -1.48 10.67 -0.59
N LEU A 129 -0.27 10.73 -0.04
CA LEU A 129 0.36 9.63 0.69
C LEU A 129 0.54 10.05 2.16
N THR A 130 -0.24 9.47 3.06
CA THR A 130 -0.28 9.93 4.46
C THR A 130 -0.22 8.78 5.46
N GLY A 131 0.71 8.87 6.41
CA GLY A 131 0.80 7.94 7.52
C GLY A 131 1.19 6.51 7.13
N ASN A 132 1.79 6.32 5.95
CA ASN A 132 2.31 5.03 5.52
C ASN A 132 3.65 4.73 6.21
N VAL A 133 3.89 3.47 6.55
CA VAL A 133 5.13 3.00 7.16
C VAL A 133 5.78 2.01 6.20
N MET A 134 7.04 2.25 5.85
CA MET A 134 7.75 1.47 4.81
C MET A 134 9.09 0.98 5.34
N TYR A 135 9.22 -0.34 5.43
CA TYR A 135 10.47 -1.05 5.74
C TYR A 135 10.95 -1.76 4.47
N VAL A 136 11.67 -1.02 3.62
CA VAL A 136 12.09 -1.47 2.28
C VAL A 136 13.60 -1.51 2.14
N GLN A 137 14.07 -2.28 1.16
CA GLN A 137 15.51 -2.42 0.88
C GLN A 137 16.05 -1.34 -0.07
N GLY A 138 15.20 -0.82 -0.95
CA GLY A 138 15.52 0.11 -2.02
C GLY A 138 14.85 1.48 -1.84
N ILE A 139 14.22 1.98 -2.90
CA ILE A 139 13.58 3.30 -2.91
C ILE A 139 12.23 3.19 -2.18
N GLY A 140 11.96 4.17 -1.31
CA GLY A 140 10.72 4.30 -0.55
C GLY A 140 9.68 5.12 -1.28
#